data_AF-A0A835SIX0-F1
#
_entry.id   AF-A0A835SIX0-F1
#
_cell.length_a   1.000
_cell.length_b   1.000
_cell.length_c   1.000
_cell.angle_alpha   90.00
_cell.angle_beta   90.00
_cell.angle_gamma   90.00
#
_symmetry.space_group_name_H-M   'P 1'
#
loop_
_entity.id
_entity.type
_entity.pdbx_description
1 polymer ?
#
loop_
_entity_poly.entity_id
_entity_poly.type
_entity_poly.pdbx_seq_one_letter_code
_entity_poly.pdbx_strand_id
1 'polypeptide(L)'
;MAYVMNWIAFAISVVVLAWYAYEALHTACGWEEVYVCVIETFNVTFEIFAEFEEPLTVYLSSGMRVPFLRYTEWLMSCPVILIHLSNLSGLSDGYNKRTMLLLVTLIGCLVTGVYSAMCDYGWIKWAMYTISCIYCAFVYWFSAKVYLETYHMVPKGSARKVVLAMASIFFVTWGIVYPLLFALGPEGLNAISFHLSNFLHCIADLFSKLLWGALGHQLRIIIHKHILLYGDIRKTTKVGFGNEELEVATMIEPADADETAERLPVDKYLRRPSFALIRNQLKQEGKEIYPDLDRDSLYGSNSSFTGYTGRFVDFADPDFLPIPFTAGGGDLGNAAGAGGSTPRLVPGRIILVVPDSARWMVEFMRHGLSSLPAPFEIVPTVGVGAVMQLAQMGTAAPGGLDAVLMHAHLARTGLVTKLKMRGVPVILFGWSPSAPDAAEVQASGADQLCEGYSMAPGSNGLKQLVSALSTFQAQAGKLVENGLGGGGAGFNDQPFSPQAVGSTYGGASMMPTPQPAAVAPSARVPSSVGGAFGISSNPLYGMPHAQTMEPQQPGPYYARSGAATPPNGPAAGATTAAPEGGTAEAVMLQSLLGEIAKLRNELGEN
;
A
#
# COMPACT_ATOMS: atom_id res chain seq x y z
N MET A 1 30.57 -7.25 -21.70
CA MET A 1 30.20 -8.07 -20.53
C MET A 1 29.02 -7.47 -19.76
N ALA A 2 29.02 -6.17 -19.44
CA ALA A 2 27.87 -5.49 -18.80
C ALA A 2 26.52 -5.78 -19.50
N TYR A 3 26.42 -5.60 -20.83
CA TYR A 3 25.22 -5.96 -21.59
C TYR A 3 24.71 -7.40 -21.38
N VAL A 4 25.62 -8.38 -21.28
CA VAL A 4 25.22 -9.79 -21.05
C VAL A 4 24.62 -9.95 -19.66
N MET A 5 25.21 -9.29 -18.67
CA MET A 5 24.70 -9.31 -17.29
C MET A 5 23.34 -8.63 -17.18
N ASN A 6 23.14 -7.51 -17.89
CA ASN A 6 21.85 -6.81 -17.90
C ASN A 6 20.75 -7.68 -18.53
N TRP A 7 21.06 -8.40 -19.61
CA TRP A 7 20.11 -9.39 -20.18
C TRP A 7 19.82 -10.56 -19.25
N ILE A 8 20.83 -11.06 -18.52
CA ILE A 8 20.64 -12.10 -17.51
C ILE A 8 19.74 -11.57 -16.39
N ALA A 9 20.01 -10.37 -15.88
CA ALA A 9 19.22 -9.77 -14.83
C ALA A 9 17.78 -9.52 -15.27
N PHE A 10 17.58 -9.01 -16.49
CA PHE A 10 16.26 -8.86 -17.10
C PHE A 10 15.52 -10.20 -17.16
N ALA A 11 16.16 -11.25 -17.68
CA ALA A 11 15.56 -12.56 -17.79
C ALA A 11 15.19 -13.14 -16.42
N ILE A 12 16.07 -13.02 -15.41
CA ILE A 12 15.79 -13.47 -14.05
C ILE A 12 14.64 -12.65 -13.45
N SER A 13 14.63 -11.32 -13.58
CA SER A 13 13.54 -10.47 -13.10
C SER A 13 12.20 -10.84 -13.72
N VAL A 14 12.14 -11.10 -15.03
CA VAL A 14 10.90 -11.54 -15.69
C VAL A 14 10.44 -12.91 -15.19
N VAL A 15 11.37 -13.86 -15.01
CA VAL A 15 11.03 -15.20 -14.48
C VAL A 15 10.54 -15.12 -13.03
N VAL A 16 11.21 -14.32 -12.19
CA VAL A 16 10.82 -14.12 -10.79
C VAL A 16 9.48 -13.38 -10.71
N LEU A 17 9.24 -12.40 -11.58
CA LEU A 17 7.96 -11.69 -11.65
C LEU A 17 6.82 -12.63 -12.08
N ALA A 18 7.06 -13.49 -13.08
CA ALA A 18 6.10 -14.51 -13.50
C ALA A 18 5.83 -15.51 -12.37
N TRP A 19 6.85 -15.90 -11.61
CA TRP A 19 6.70 -16.74 -10.42
C TRP A 19 5.89 -16.02 -9.33
N TYR A 20 6.14 -14.75 -9.03
CA TYR A 20 5.34 -14.00 -8.07
C TYR A 20 3.90 -13.79 -8.53
N ALA A 21 3.66 -13.58 -9.83
CA ALA A 21 2.30 -13.53 -10.38
C ALA A 21 1.60 -14.88 -10.19
N TYR A 22 2.30 -15.99 -10.40
CA TYR A 22 1.78 -17.33 -10.13
C TYR A 22 1.48 -17.54 -8.64
N GLU A 23 2.40 -17.17 -7.74
CA GLU A 23 2.21 -17.26 -6.28
C GLU A 23 1.09 -16.35 -5.77
N ALA A 24 0.94 -15.15 -6.34
CA ALA A 24 -0.17 -14.25 -6.02
C ALA A 24 -1.53 -14.88 -6.32
N LEU A 25 -1.62 -15.77 -7.32
CA LEU A 25 -2.83 -16.51 -7.65
C LEU A 25 -3.04 -17.76 -6.78
N HIS A 26 -1.98 -18.39 -6.25
CA HIS A 26 -2.06 -19.71 -5.60
C HIS A 26 -1.84 -19.70 -4.08
N THR A 27 -1.16 -18.70 -3.53
CA THR A 27 -0.83 -18.62 -2.11
C THR A 27 -1.21 -17.23 -1.59
N ALA A 28 -0.22 -16.40 -1.29
CA ALA A 28 -0.30 -14.96 -1.28
C ALA A 28 1.12 -14.45 -1.38
N CYS A 29 1.40 -13.74 -2.46
CA CYS A 29 2.61 -12.96 -2.55
C CYS A 29 2.41 -11.68 -1.76
N GLY A 30 3.43 -11.25 -1.02
CA GLY A 30 3.44 -9.88 -0.53
C GLY A 30 3.53 -8.90 -1.69
N TRP A 31 2.95 -7.72 -1.48
CA TRP A 31 3.02 -6.67 -2.49
C TRP A 31 4.44 -6.10 -2.58
N GLU A 32 5.22 -6.21 -1.51
CA GLU A 32 6.57 -5.66 -1.42
C GLU A 32 7.51 -6.32 -2.44
N GLU A 33 7.48 -7.65 -2.52
CA GLU A 33 8.31 -8.44 -3.43
C GLU A 33 7.93 -8.19 -4.89
N VAL A 34 6.62 -8.14 -5.18
CA VAL A 34 6.10 -7.83 -6.53
C VAL A 34 6.53 -6.43 -6.95
N TYR A 35 6.32 -5.43 -6.08
CA TYR A 35 6.66 -4.05 -6.37
C TYR A 35 8.15 -3.90 -6.70
N VAL A 36 9.03 -4.45 -5.85
CA VAL A 36 10.48 -4.39 -6.06
C VAL A 36 10.89 -5.09 -7.36
N CYS A 37 10.30 -6.24 -7.68
CA CYS A 37 10.59 -6.97 -8.90
C CYS A 37 10.13 -6.22 -10.17
N VAL A 38 8.97 -5.54 -10.10
CA VAL A 38 8.49 -4.68 -11.19
C VAL A 38 9.44 -3.49 -11.40
N ILE A 39 9.84 -2.80 -10.33
CA ILE A 39 10.80 -1.69 -10.40
C ILE A 39 12.13 -2.16 -11.00
N GLU A 40 12.65 -3.30 -10.56
CA GLU A 40 13.89 -3.88 -11.10
C GLU A 40 13.76 -4.22 -12.59
N THR A 41 12.61 -4.79 -13.00
CA THR A 41 12.36 -5.10 -14.41
C THR A 41 12.37 -3.82 -15.27
N PHE A 42 11.73 -2.74 -14.80
CA PHE A 42 11.76 -1.45 -15.49
C PHE A 42 13.17 -0.85 -15.52
N ASN A 43 13.89 -0.89 -14.40
CA ASN A 43 15.24 -0.36 -14.28
C ASN A 43 16.20 -1.01 -15.28
N VAL A 44 16.27 -2.35 -15.28
CA VAL A 44 17.14 -3.09 -16.20
C VAL A 44 16.70 -2.89 -17.66
N THR A 45 15.41 -2.74 -17.92
CA THR A 45 14.92 -2.39 -19.27
C THR A 45 15.46 -1.04 -19.72
N PHE A 46 15.34 -0.01 -18.89
CA PHE A 46 15.90 1.32 -19.21
C PHE A 46 17.42 1.28 -19.33
N GLU A 47 18.11 0.49 -18.52
CA GLU A 47 19.57 0.33 -18.63
C GLU A 47 19.96 -0.36 -19.96
N ILE A 48 19.21 -1.34 -20.45
CA ILE A 48 19.52 -1.98 -21.73
C ILE A 48 19.39 -1.01 -22.91
N PHE A 49 18.37 -0.15 -22.90
CA PHE A 49 18.02 0.67 -24.08
C PHE A 49 18.53 2.11 -24.02
N ALA A 50 18.65 2.69 -22.84
CA ALA A 50 18.83 4.14 -22.66
C ALA A 50 19.77 4.51 -21.49
N GLU A 51 20.64 3.59 -21.03
CA GLU A 51 21.58 3.80 -19.91
C GLU A 51 22.34 5.14 -19.97
N PHE A 52 22.78 5.55 -21.16
CA PHE A 52 23.57 6.76 -21.39
C PHE A 52 22.75 7.98 -21.85
N GLU A 53 21.43 7.87 -21.91
CA GLU A 53 20.57 8.99 -22.28
C GLU A 53 20.21 9.84 -21.05
N GLU A 54 20.02 11.14 -21.25
CA GLU A 54 19.54 12.03 -20.18
C GLU A 54 18.01 11.89 -20.07
N PRO A 55 17.42 11.76 -18.86
CA PRO A 55 18.00 11.98 -17.52
C PRO A 55 18.52 10.72 -16.80
N LEU A 56 18.67 9.59 -17.49
CA LEU A 56 19.06 8.32 -16.88
C LEU A 56 20.54 8.32 -16.44
N THR A 57 21.42 8.85 -17.30
CA THR A 57 22.75 9.32 -16.90
C THR A 57 22.78 10.83 -17.00
N VAL A 58 23.05 11.51 -15.89
CA VAL A 58 23.15 12.97 -15.85
C VAL A 58 24.59 13.38 -16.14
N TYR A 59 24.76 14.22 -17.15
CA TYR A 59 26.04 14.81 -17.55
C TYR A 59 26.15 16.22 -16.96
N LEU A 60 26.94 16.36 -15.89
CA LEU A 60 27.09 17.63 -15.18
C LEU A 60 28.00 18.58 -15.97
N SER A 61 27.84 19.89 -15.76
CA SER A 61 28.70 20.92 -16.34
C SER A 61 30.17 20.82 -15.91
N SER A 62 30.45 20.09 -14.82
CA SER A 62 31.81 19.74 -14.39
C SER A 62 32.47 18.65 -15.24
N GLY A 63 31.73 18.01 -16.15
CA GLY A 63 32.20 16.85 -16.92
C GLY A 63 32.00 15.51 -16.21
N MET A 64 31.50 15.52 -14.96
CA MET A 64 31.13 14.32 -14.21
C MET A 64 29.88 13.65 -14.80
N ARG A 65 29.84 12.32 -14.74
CA ARG A 65 28.69 11.51 -15.16
C ARG A 65 28.11 10.80 -13.94
N VAL A 66 26.81 10.93 -13.74
CA VAL A 66 26.11 10.34 -12.58
C VAL A 66 25.03 9.39 -13.09
N PRO A 67 25.05 8.09 -12.72
CA PRO A 67 24.01 7.13 -13.10
C PRO A 67 22.75 7.38 -12.28
N PHE A 68 21.99 8.42 -12.63
CA PHE A 68 20.83 8.90 -11.88
C PHE A 68 19.68 7.90 -11.84
N LEU A 69 19.53 7.08 -12.88
CA LEU A 69 18.58 5.96 -12.92
C LEU A 69 18.76 5.03 -11.72
N ARG A 70 20.01 4.66 -11.38
CA ARG A 70 20.34 3.79 -10.22
C ARG A 70 19.81 4.36 -8.91
N TYR A 71 20.04 5.65 -8.68
CA TYR A 71 19.58 6.30 -7.44
C TYR A 71 18.06 6.46 -7.38
N THR A 72 17.41 6.67 -8.53
CA THR A 72 15.95 6.73 -8.63
C THR A 72 15.35 5.36 -8.32
N GLU A 73 15.94 4.30 -8.84
CA GLU A 73 15.58 2.92 -8.56
C GLU A 73 15.76 2.58 -7.07
N TRP A 74 16.91 2.92 -6.46
CA TRP A 74 17.10 2.75 -5.01
C TRP A 74 16.05 3.50 -4.17
N LEU A 75 15.67 4.71 -4.57
CA LEU A 75 14.64 5.48 -3.87
C LEU A 75 13.27 4.79 -3.94
N MET A 76 12.98 4.07 -5.01
CA MET A 76 11.73 3.32 -5.18
C MET A 76 11.76 1.96 -4.47
N SER A 77 12.85 1.19 -4.57
CA SER A 77 12.91 -0.18 -4.07
C SER A 77 13.37 -0.29 -2.61
N CYS A 78 14.38 0.48 -2.20
CA CYS A 78 15.00 0.31 -0.88
C CYS A 78 14.02 0.57 0.28
N PRO A 79 13.16 1.60 0.24
CA PRO A 79 12.15 1.78 1.29
C PRO A 79 11.19 0.59 1.41
N VAL A 80 10.78 0.02 0.28
CA VAL A 80 9.86 -1.14 0.24
C VAL A 80 10.54 -2.41 0.79
N ILE A 81 11.83 -2.60 0.50
CA ILE A 81 12.63 -3.68 1.11
C ILE A 81 12.68 -3.52 2.64
N LEU A 82 12.86 -2.30 3.16
CA LEU A 82 12.86 -2.06 4.61
C LEU A 82 11.48 -2.17 5.26
N ILE A 83 10.40 -1.90 4.51
CA ILE A 83 9.02 -2.17 4.93
C ILE A 83 8.83 -3.68 5.07
N HIS A 84 9.26 -4.47 4.09
CA HIS A 84 9.22 -5.93 4.15
C HIS A 84 10.07 -6.43 5.32
N LEU A 85 11.30 -5.94 5.49
CA LEU A 85 12.17 -6.29 6.61
C LEU A 85 11.48 -6.02 7.96
N SER A 86 10.80 -4.89 8.10
CA SER A 86 10.07 -4.54 9.32
C SER A 86 8.90 -5.49 9.64
N ASN A 87 8.41 -6.24 8.66
CA ASN A 87 7.32 -7.20 8.80
C ASN A 87 7.63 -8.52 8.08
N LEU A 88 8.79 -9.13 8.39
CA LEU A 88 9.21 -10.40 7.80
C LEU A 88 8.23 -11.55 8.07
N SER A 89 7.48 -11.51 9.18
CA SER A 89 6.43 -12.51 9.42
C SER A 89 5.21 -12.36 8.54
N GLY A 90 4.93 -11.14 8.05
CA GLY A 90 3.68 -10.80 7.39
C GLY A 90 2.44 -10.86 8.30
N LEU A 91 2.61 -11.00 9.62
CA LEU A 91 1.50 -11.17 10.56
C LEU A 91 1.04 -9.86 11.20
N SER A 92 1.94 -8.87 11.32
CA SER A 92 1.59 -7.56 11.90
C SER A 92 0.82 -6.73 10.88
N ASP A 93 -0.30 -6.13 11.31
CA ASP A 93 -1.05 -5.15 10.51
C ASP A 93 -0.50 -3.71 10.71
N GLY A 94 0.36 -3.50 11.71
CA GLY A 94 0.89 -2.19 12.07
C GLY A 94 2.40 -2.10 11.93
N TYR A 95 2.88 -0.95 11.45
CA TYR A 95 4.29 -0.57 11.48
C TYR A 95 4.63 0.17 12.76
N ASN A 96 5.80 -0.09 13.31
CA ASN A 96 6.25 0.53 14.54
C ASN A 96 7.07 1.81 14.27
N LYS A 97 7.38 2.57 15.33
CA LYS A 97 8.24 3.78 15.22
C LYS A 97 9.61 3.47 14.61
N ARG A 98 10.15 2.28 14.84
CA ARG A 98 11.43 1.84 14.27
C ARG A 98 11.37 1.68 12.76
N THR A 99 10.26 1.20 12.20
CA THR A 99 10.04 1.18 10.75
C THR A 99 10.14 2.59 10.16
N MET A 100 9.51 3.58 10.79
CA MET A 100 9.60 4.96 10.33
C MET A 100 11.04 5.50 10.40
N LEU A 101 11.78 5.19 11.46
CA LEU A 101 13.19 5.56 11.59
C LEU A 101 14.07 4.90 10.51
N LEU A 102 13.84 3.62 10.20
CA LEU A 102 14.51 2.91 9.10
C LEU A 102 14.30 3.63 7.77
N LEU A 103 13.06 4.03 7.46
CA LEU A 103 12.73 4.70 6.20
C LEU A 103 13.35 6.11 6.12
N VAL A 104 13.25 6.90 7.20
CA VAL A 104 13.81 8.26 7.22
C VAL A 104 15.33 8.24 7.12
N THR A 105 16.00 7.34 7.85
CA THR A 105 17.46 7.22 7.79
C THR A 105 17.93 6.69 6.44
N LEU A 106 17.20 5.77 5.81
CA LEU A 106 17.47 5.33 4.45
C LEU A 106 17.35 6.47 3.43
N ILE A 107 16.27 7.24 3.46
CA ILE A 107 16.09 8.36 2.54
C ILE A 107 17.21 9.39 2.75
N GLY A 108 17.57 9.68 4.00
CA GLY A 108 18.72 10.54 4.33
C GLY A 108 20.04 10.02 3.73
N CYS A 109 20.30 8.71 3.85
CA CYS A 109 21.46 8.03 3.26
C CYS A 109 21.49 8.22 1.74
N LEU A 110 20.38 7.92 1.05
CA LEU A 110 20.30 8.00 -0.41
C LEU A 110 20.43 9.44 -0.92
N VAL A 111 19.71 10.40 -0.32
CA VAL A 111 19.76 11.81 -0.74
C VAL A 111 21.15 12.39 -0.59
N THR A 112 21.83 12.12 0.54
CA THR A 112 23.21 12.61 0.75
C THR A 112 24.22 11.87 -0.13
N GLY A 113 23.98 10.60 -0.45
CA GLY A 113 24.78 9.83 -1.41
C GLY A 113 24.67 10.36 -2.84
N VAL A 114 23.45 10.65 -3.31
CA VAL A 114 23.19 11.29 -4.62
C VAL A 114 23.87 12.65 -4.68
N TYR A 115 23.70 13.47 -3.64
CA TYR A 115 24.32 14.78 -3.58
C TYR A 115 25.85 14.67 -3.64
N SER A 116 26.44 13.68 -2.96
CA SER A 116 27.88 13.39 -3.05
C SER A 116 28.31 13.05 -4.48
N ALA A 117 27.56 12.18 -5.18
CA ALA A 117 27.85 11.80 -6.56
C ALA A 117 27.80 12.99 -7.53
N MET A 118 26.87 13.92 -7.30
CA MET A 118 26.69 15.12 -8.13
C MET A 118 27.69 16.24 -7.80
N CYS A 119 28.44 16.13 -6.71
CA CYS A 119 29.35 17.19 -6.26
C CYS A 119 30.73 17.06 -6.90
N ASP A 120 31.20 18.13 -7.56
CA ASP A 120 32.54 18.18 -8.16
C ASP A 120 33.62 18.63 -7.16
N TYR A 121 33.24 19.39 -6.13
CA TYR A 121 34.17 19.85 -5.10
C TYR A 121 34.61 18.69 -4.21
N GLY A 122 35.85 18.23 -4.42
CA GLY A 122 36.37 17.00 -3.81
C GLY A 122 36.12 16.85 -2.30
N TRP A 123 36.34 17.90 -1.50
CA TRP A 123 36.11 17.79 -0.05
C TRP A 123 34.62 17.77 0.33
N ILE A 124 33.75 18.48 -0.41
CA ILE A 124 32.29 18.47 -0.17
C ILE A 124 31.72 17.10 -0.55
N LYS A 125 32.19 16.51 -1.66
CA LYS A 125 31.85 15.14 -2.07
C LYS A 125 32.08 14.16 -0.92
N TRP A 126 33.30 14.13 -0.37
CA TRP A 126 33.66 13.21 0.71
C TRP A 126 32.97 13.53 2.03
N ALA A 127 32.71 14.80 2.34
CA ALA A 127 31.90 15.18 3.50
C ALA A 127 30.47 14.63 3.39
N MET A 128 29.83 14.78 2.22
CA MET A 128 28.47 14.30 1.98
C MET A 128 28.40 12.77 1.91
N TYR A 129 29.43 12.12 1.35
CA TYR A 129 29.59 10.67 1.42
C TYR A 129 29.71 10.18 2.85
N THR A 130 30.48 10.88 3.69
CA THR A 130 30.63 10.54 5.11
C THR A 130 29.30 10.68 5.87
N ILE A 131 28.53 11.74 5.60
CA ILE A 131 27.19 11.92 6.16
C ILE A 131 26.26 10.78 5.72
N SER A 132 26.32 10.38 4.44
CA SER A 132 25.57 9.23 3.92
C SER A 132 25.94 7.94 4.66
N CYS A 133 27.22 7.67 4.85
CA CYS A 133 27.70 6.51 5.64
C CYS A 133 27.20 6.53 7.10
N ILE A 134 27.10 7.70 7.73
CA ILE A 134 26.54 7.82 9.09
C ILE A 134 25.05 7.42 9.09
N TYR A 135 24.25 7.94 8.14
CA TYR A 135 22.85 7.51 7.98
C TYR A 135 22.75 6.00 7.70
N CYS A 136 23.63 5.50 6.86
CA CYS A 136 23.74 4.08 6.50
C CYS A 136 24.02 3.20 7.74
N ALA A 137 24.91 3.64 8.63
CA ALA A 137 25.19 2.95 9.89
C ALA A 137 23.95 2.85 10.78
N PHE A 138 23.11 3.89 10.83
CA PHE A 138 21.83 3.82 11.54
C PHE A 138 20.86 2.82 10.88
N VAL A 139 20.77 2.81 9.54
CA VAL A 139 19.96 1.80 8.82
C VAL A 139 20.41 0.39 9.18
N TYR A 140 21.72 0.13 9.22
CA TYR A 140 22.27 -1.17 9.58
C TYR A 140 22.03 -1.54 11.03
N TRP A 141 22.18 -0.59 11.95
CA TRP A 141 21.89 -0.80 13.35
C TRP A 141 20.43 -1.21 13.59
N PHE A 142 19.48 -0.46 13.02
CA PHE A 142 18.06 -0.78 13.15
C PHE A 142 17.68 -2.08 12.41
N SER A 143 18.27 -2.33 11.24
CA SER A 143 18.04 -3.56 10.48
C SER A 143 18.56 -4.79 11.24
N ALA A 144 19.72 -4.69 11.89
CA ALA A 144 20.30 -5.75 12.70
C ALA A 144 19.39 -6.10 13.88
N LYS A 145 18.84 -5.09 14.56
CA LYS A 145 17.81 -5.31 15.59
C LYS A 145 16.65 -6.12 15.02
N VAL A 146 16.06 -5.67 13.90
CA VAL A 146 14.91 -6.35 13.26
C VAL A 146 15.21 -7.81 12.89
N TYR A 147 16.38 -8.09 12.33
CA TYR A 147 16.79 -9.46 12.02
C TYR A 147 16.93 -10.31 13.28
N LEU A 148 17.50 -9.77 14.36
CA LEU A 148 17.62 -10.50 15.63
C LEU A 148 16.25 -10.81 16.23
N GLU A 149 15.33 -9.83 16.30
CA GLU A 149 13.98 -10.09 16.82
C GLU A 149 13.27 -11.12 15.95
N THR A 150 13.40 -11.01 14.63
CA THR A 150 12.78 -11.97 13.70
C THR A 150 13.36 -13.36 13.90
N TYR A 151 14.68 -13.49 14.05
CA TYR A 151 15.35 -14.77 14.26
C TYR A 151 14.83 -15.50 15.50
N HIS A 152 14.60 -14.77 16.59
CA HIS A 152 14.02 -15.35 17.80
C HIS A 152 12.51 -15.56 17.70
N MET A 153 11.78 -14.67 17.02
CA MET A 153 10.34 -14.76 16.84
C MET A 153 9.92 -15.98 15.99
N VAL A 154 10.65 -16.29 14.91
CA VAL A 154 10.25 -17.36 13.98
C VAL A 154 10.49 -18.76 14.57
N PRO A 155 9.74 -19.78 14.11
CA PRO A 155 9.91 -21.15 14.57
C PRO A 155 11.36 -21.64 14.40
N LYS A 156 11.80 -22.53 15.30
CA LYS A 156 13.09 -23.19 15.19
C LYS A 156 13.16 -24.01 13.88
N GLY A 157 14.37 -24.24 13.36
CA GLY A 157 14.59 -25.04 12.16
C GLY A 157 14.82 -24.20 10.89
N SER A 158 14.08 -24.49 9.82
CA SER A 158 14.33 -23.91 8.49
C SER A 158 14.08 -22.40 8.43
N ALA A 159 13.07 -21.89 9.14
CA ALA A 159 12.73 -20.46 9.16
C ALA A 159 13.93 -19.60 9.63
N ARG A 160 14.60 -20.02 10.71
CA ARG A 160 15.80 -19.34 11.23
C ARG A 160 16.97 -19.33 10.25
N LYS A 161 17.16 -20.44 9.51
CA LYS A 161 18.19 -20.52 8.45
C LYS A 161 17.91 -19.54 7.32
N VAL A 162 16.65 -19.40 6.92
CA VAL A 162 16.22 -18.42 5.91
C VAL A 162 16.46 -17.00 6.41
N VAL A 163 16.07 -16.67 7.65
CA VAL A 163 16.34 -15.35 8.24
C VAL A 163 17.83 -15.03 8.26
N LEU A 164 18.68 -15.99 8.64
CA LEU A 164 20.13 -15.80 8.64
C LEU A 164 20.69 -15.58 7.22
N ALA A 165 20.19 -16.33 6.23
CA ALA A 165 20.57 -16.14 4.83
C ALA A 165 20.15 -14.76 4.30
N MET A 166 18.93 -14.31 4.62
CA MET A 166 18.44 -12.97 4.28
C MET A 166 19.31 -11.88 4.92
N ALA A 167 19.62 -12.01 6.21
CA ALA A 167 20.50 -11.07 6.91
C ALA A 167 21.89 -11.01 6.27
N SER A 168 22.47 -12.18 5.94
CA SER A 168 23.79 -12.27 5.31
C SER A 168 23.80 -11.56 3.96
N ILE A 169 22.81 -11.84 3.10
CA ILE A 169 22.68 -11.18 1.79
C ILE A 169 22.54 -9.67 1.97
N PHE A 170 21.66 -9.24 2.88
CA PHE A 170 21.42 -7.82 3.14
C PHE A 170 22.69 -7.09 3.57
N PHE A 171 23.38 -7.56 4.61
CA PHE A 171 24.58 -6.87 5.12
C PHE A 171 25.79 -6.95 4.19
N VAL A 172 25.94 -8.02 3.40
CA VAL A 172 27.02 -8.10 2.42
C VAL A 172 26.77 -7.14 1.26
N THR A 173 25.58 -7.21 0.64
CA THR A 173 25.26 -6.38 -0.52
C THR A 173 25.11 -4.90 -0.15
N TRP A 174 24.32 -4.59 0.87
CA TRP A 174 24.12 -3.21 1.29
C TRP A 174 25.32 -2.68 2.05
N GLY A 175 25.77 -3.40 3.08
CA GLY A 175 26.79 -2.93 4.01
C GLY A 175 28.17 -2.74 3.38
N ILE A 176 28.55 -3.62 2.47
CA ILE A 176 29.91 -3.66 1.93
C ILE A 176 29.89 -3.26 0.46
N VAL A 177 29.06 -3.90 -0.36
CA VAL A 177 29.18 -3.77 -1.82
C VAL A 177 28.79 -2.37 -2.29
N TYR A 178 27.61 -1.83 -1.97
CA TYR A 178 27.21 -0.52 -2.52
C TYR A 178 28.11 0.66 -2.11
N PRO A 179 28.47 0.85 -0.82
CA PRO A 179 29.37 1.94 -0.43
C PRO A 179 30.76 1.77 -1.05
N LEU A 180 31.27 0.53 -1.14
CA LEU A 180 32.57 0.27 -1.76
C LEU A 180 32.55 0.55 -3.27
N LEU A 181 31.49 0.14 -3.97
CA LEU A 181 31.33 0.43 -5.39
C LEU A 181 31.18 1.93 -5.65
N PHE A 182 30.52 2.67 -4.77
CA PHE A 182 30.49 4.14 -4.86
C PHE A 182 31.89 4.74 -4.69
N ALA A 183 32.60 4.33 -3.63
CA ALA A 183 33.91 4.90 -3.31
C ALA A 183 34.97 4.58 -4.38
N LEU A 184 34.95 3.36 -4.94
CA LEU A 184 35.87 2.94 -6.00
C LEU A 184 35.38 3.35 -7.40
N GLY A 185 34.07 3.59 -7.55
CA GLY A 185 33.41 3.89 -8.81
C GLY A 185 33.80 5.22 -9.44
N PRO A 186 33.32 5.49 -10.66
CA PRO A 186 33.49 6.78 -11.34
C PRO A 186 32.98 7.98 -10.52
N GLU A 187 32.02 7.74 -9.64
CA GLU A 187 31.44 8.76 -8.75
C GLU A 187 32.42 9.17 -7.64
N GLY A 188 33.27 8.24 -7.18
CA GLY A 188 34.25 8.42 -6.10
C GLY A 188 35.68 8.61 -6.60
N LEU A 189 36.53 7.60 -6.40
CA LEU A 189 37.96 7.59 -6.73
C LEU A 189 38.25 7.25 -8.19
N ASN A 190 37.25 6.82 -8.97
CA ASN A 190 37.39 6.40 -10.36
C ASN A 190 38.44 5.27 -10.54
N ALA A 191 38.51 4.36 -9.56
CA ALA A 191 39.40 3.20 -9.58
C ALA A 191 38.84 2.06 -10.46
N ILE A 192 37.51 1.99 -10.62
CA ILE A 192 36.84 1.06 -11.54
C ILE A 192 36.12 1.83 -12.65
N SER A 193 36.06 1.25 -13.85
CA SER A 193 35.36 1.84 -14.98
C SER A 193 33.84 1.84 -14.76
N PHE A 194 33.15 2.74 -15.47
CA PHE A 194 31.68 2.86 -15.40
C PHE A 194 30.96 1.53 -15.71
N HIS A 195 31.37 0.84 -16.79
CA HIS A 195 30.78 -0.45 -17.14
C HIS A 195 31.04 -1.55 -16.10
N LEU A 196 32.20 -1.54 -15.44
CA LEU A 196 32.48 -2.49 -14.36
C LEU A 196 31.66 -2.15 -13.11
N SER A 197 31.50 -0.87 -12.79
CA SER A 197 30.61 -0.41 -11.73
C SER A 197 29.18 -0.90 -11.97
N ASN A 198 28.62 -0.71 -13.18
CA ASN A 198 27.26 -1.18 -13.50
C ASN A 198 27.13 -2.69 -13.45
N PHE A 199 28.11 -3.42 -13.98
CA PHE A 199 28.14 -4.88 -13.88
C PHE A 199 28.08 -5.37 -12.41
N LEU A 200 28.87 -4.77 -11.52
CA LEU A 200 28.89 -5.16 -10.11
C LEU A 200 27.63 -4.74 -9.35
N HIS A 201 27.06 -3.58 -9.68
CA HIS A 201 25.75 -3.15 -9.16
C HIS A 201 24.64 -4.12 -9.58
N CYS A 202 24.58 -4.48 -10.86
CA CYS A 202 23.62 -5.45 -11.39
C CYS A 202 23.68 -6.79 -10.63
N ILE A 203 24.87 -7.30 -10.31
CA ILE A 203 25.01 -8.49 -9.46
C ILE A 203 24.46 -8.23 -8.06
N ALA A 204 24.84 -7.13 -7.42
CA ALA A 204 24.37 -6.78 -6.07
C ALA A 204 22.84 -6.62 -6.02
N ASP A 205 22.23 -6.10 -7.09
CA ASP A 205 20.79 -5.92 -7.24
C ASP A 205 20.05 -7.27 -7.32
N LEU A 206 20.58 -8.24 -8.08
CA LEU A 206 20.02 -9.59 -8.12
C LEU A 206 19.98 -10.25 -6.73
N PHE A 207 21.05 -10.10 -5.96
CA PHE A 207 21.10 -10.65 -4.61
C PHE A 207 20.18 -9.89 -3.64
N SER A 208 20.28 -8.57 -3.61
CA SER A 208 19.62 -7.73 -2.62
C SER A 208 18.12 -7.53 -2.85
N LYS A 209 17.65 -7.73 -4.10
CA LYS A 209 16.24 -7.58 -4.45
C LYS A 209 15.58 -8.92 -4.73
N LEU A 210 16.06 -9.64 -5.75
CA LEU A 210 15.37 -10.84 -6.23
C LEU A 210 15.59 -12.02 -5.29
N LEU A 211 16.84 -12.35 -4.96
CA LEU A 211 17.11 -13.47 -4.06
C LEU A 211 16.63 -13.18 -2.63
N TRP A 212 16.90 -11.98 -2.12
CA TRP A 212 16.41 -11.57 -0.80
C TRP A 212 14.89 -11.58 -0.72
N GLY A 213 14.19 -11.05 -1.74
CA GLY A 213 12.73 -11.08 -1.81
C GLY A 213 12.17 -12.50 -1.90
N ALA A 214 12.80 -13.38 -2.69
CA ALA A 214 12.40 -14.78 -2.81
C ALA A 214 12.50 -15.52 -1.48
N LEU A 215 13.57 -15.26 -0.70
CA LEU A 215 13.74 -15.80 0.64
C LEU A 215 12.70 -15.24 1.62
N GLY A 216 12.37 -13.94 1.53
CA GLY A 216 11.32 -13.32 2.34
C GLY A 216 9.94 -13.93 2.09
N HIS A 217 9.59 -14.15 0.82
CA HIS A 217 8.37 -14.85 0.45
C HIS A 217 8.34 -16.28 1.00
N GLN A 218 9.45 -17.03 0.84
CA GLN A 218 9.56 -18.39 1.38
C GLN A 218 9.42 -18.43 2.91
N LEU A 219 10.00 -17.45 3.61
CA LEU A 219 9.87 -17.31 5.06
C LEU A 219 8.40 -17.12 5.47
N ARG A 220 7.67 -16.26 4.77
CA ARG A 220 6.23 -16.04 5.01
C ARG A 220 5.45 -17.35 4.84
N ILE A 221 5.71 -18.12 3.78
CA ILE A 221 5.05 -19.43 3.57
C ILE A 221 5.35 -20.39 4.72
N ILE A 222 6.61 -20.49 5.16
CA ILE A 222 7.00 -21.37 6.28
C ILE A 222 6.24 -20.99 7.56
N ILE A 223 6.14 -19.70 7.87
CA ILE A 223 5.41 -19.19 9.04
C ILE A 223 3.90 -19.50 8.93
N HIS A 224 3.29 -19.29 7.76
CA HIS A 224 1.87 -19.59 7.54
C HIS A 224 1.59 -21.09 7.70
N LYS A 225 2.44 -21.95 7.14
CA LYS A 225 2.34 -23.42 7.31
C LYS A 225 2.49 -23.81 8.78
N HIS A 226 3.44 -23.21 9.50
CA HIS A 226 3.62 -23.47 10.92
C HIS A 226 2.35 -23.12 11.71
N ILE A 227 1.77 -21.94 11.50
CA ILE A 227 0.54 -21.53 12.20
C ILE A 227 -0.63 -22.46 11.86
N LEU A 228 -0.75 -22.90 10.60
CA LEU A 228 -1.83 -23.78 10.17
C LEU A 228 -1.74 -25.20 10.78
N LEU A 229 -0.52 -25.71 10.97
CA LEU A 229 -0.29 -27.05 11.51
C LEU A 229 -0.30 -27.07 13.05
N TYR A 230 0.23 -26.03 13.68
CA TYR A 230 0.55 -26.03 15.12
C TYR A 230 -0.23 -24.99 15.93
N GLY A 231 -0.94 -24.07 15.28
CA GLY A 231 -1.56 -22.90 15.91
C GLY A 231 -0.56 -21.73 16.08
N ASP A 232 -1.08 -20.57 16.51
CA ASP A 232 -0.23 -19.42 16.89
C ASP A 232 0.03 -19.44 18.40
N ILE A 233 1.02 -20.27 18.79
CA ILE A 233 1.47 -20.41 20.17
C ILE A 233 2.77 -19.62 20.31
N ARG A 234 2.79 -18.65 21.24
CA ARG A 234 3.95 -17.79 21.46
C ARG A 234 4.43 -17.82 22.90
N LYS A 235 5.74 -17.82 23.07
CA LYS A 235 6.41 -17.68 24.36
C LYS A 235 7.25 -16.40 24.35
N THR A 236 7.04 -15.53 25.34
CA THR A 236 7.85 -14.33 25.50
C THR A 236 9.25 -14.71 25.98
N THR A 237 10.24 -14.41 25.16
CA THR A 237 11.66 -14.62 25.47
C THR A 237 12.37 -13.29 25.51
N LYS A 238 13.15 -13.05 26.56
CA LYS A 238 14.04 -11.90 26.65
C LYS A 238 15.32 -12.17 25.88
N VAL A 239 15.63 -11.31 24.94
CA VAL A 239 16.85 -11.34 24.13
C VAL A 239 17.63 -10.07 24.40
N GLY A 240 18.89 -10.20 24.81
CA GLY A 240 19.76 -9.03 24.97
C GLY A 240 20.22 -8.52 23.61
N PHE A 241 20.18 -7.21 23.39
CA PHE A 241 20.82 -6.57 22.24
C PHE A 241 21.60 -5.34 22.70
N GLY A 242 22.93 -5.46 22.72
CA GLY A 242 23.79 -4.44 23.33
C GLY A 242 23.43 -4.26 24.81
N ASN A 243 23.00 -3.04 25.17
CA ASN A 243 22.62 -2.69 26.55
C ASN A 243 21.10 -2.73 26.80
N GLU A 244 20.30 -3.17 25.82
CA GLU A 244 18.84 -3.21 25.92
C GLU A 244 18.36 -4.67 26.00
N GLU A 245 17.39 -4.96 26.88
CA GLU A 245 16.63 -6.21 26.85
C GLU A 245 15.41 -6.05 25.95
N LEU A 246 15.26 -6.95 24.99
CA LEU A 246 14.13 -7.00 24.07
C LEU A 246 13.24 -8.20 24.38
N GLU A 247 11.95 -7.96 24.58
CA GLU A 247 10.96 -9.03 24.73
C GLU A 247 10.42 -9.44 23.36
N VAL A 248 10.67 -10.69 22.97
CA VAL A 248 10.29 -11.25 21.67
C VAL A 248 9.31 -12.39 21.87
N ALA A 249 8.17 -12.35 21.18
CA ALA A 249 7.19 -13.41 21.18
C ALA A 249 7.61 -14.53 20.21
N THR A 250 8.28 -15.56 20.73
CA THR A 250 8.82 -16.70 19.98
C THR A 250 7.73 -17.71 19.64
N MET A 251 7.57 -18.07 18.37
CA MET A 251 6.70 -19.15 17.93
C MET A 251 7.26 -20.51 18.34
N ILE A 252 6.42 -21.33 18.97
CA ILE A 252 6.79 -22.64 19.49
C ILE A 252 5.78 -23.70 19.05
N GLU A 253 6.26 -24.94 18.96
CA GLU A 253 5.40 -26.10 18.69
C GLU A 253 4.67 -26.52 19.97
N PRO A 254 3.47 -27.14 19.86
CA PRO A 254 2.69 -27.60 21.01
C PRO A 254 3.44 -28.55 21.94
N ALA A 255 4.38 -29.34 21.42
CA ALA A 255 5.20 -30.26 22.20
C ALA A 255 6.20 -29.53 23.13
N ASP A 256 6.62 -28.33 22.74
CA ASP A 256 7.57 -27.49 23.47
C ASP A 256 6.86 -26.41 24.32
N ALA A 257 5.52 -26.40 24.32
CA ALA A 257 4.73 -25.40 25.03
C ALA A 257 4.68 -25.71 26.53
N ASP A 258 5.22 -24.79 27.33
CA ASP A 258 5.09 -24.80 28.79
C ASP A 258 3.92 -23.92 29.26
N GLU A 259 3.71 -23.84 30.58
CA GLU A 259 2.63 -23.03 31.18
C GLU A 259 2.77 -21.52 30.89
N THR A 260 3.92 -21.06 30.40
CA THR A 260 4.16 -19.65 30.05
C THR A 260 3.82 -19.32 28.59
N ALA A 261 3.48 -20.32 27.79
CA ALA A 261 3.09 -20.17 26.41
C ALA A 261 1.66 -19.61 26.28
N GLU A 262 1.52 -18.49 25.57
CA GLU A 262 0.22 -17.90 25.26
C GLU A 262 -0.28 -18.43 23.91
N ARG A 263 -1.53 -18.90 23.87
CA ARG A 263 -2.22 -19.26 22.63
C ARG A 263 -3.01 -18.06 22.14
N LEU A 264 -2.59 -17.49 21.02
CA LEU A 264 -3.25 -16.33 20.45
C LEU A 264 -4.48 -16.75 19.62
N PRO A 265 -5.55 -15.94 19.62
CA PRO A 265 -6.72 -16.21 18.79
C PRO A 265 -6.36 -16.18 17.31
N VAL A 266 -6.62 -17.29 16.63
CA VAL A 266 -6.29 -17.51 15.21
C VAL A 266 -7.36 -17.01 14.24
N ASP A 267 -8.51 -16.57 14.74
CA ASP A 267 -9.66 -16.11 13.95
C ASP A 267 -9.31 -14.98 12.98
N LYS A 268 -8.34 -14.13 13.34
CA LYS A 268 -7.87 -13.04 12.48
C LYS A 268 -7.17 -13.56 11.22
N TYR A 269 -6.52 -14.73 11.29
CA TYR A 269 -5.81 -15.32 10.16
C TYR A 269 -6.75 -16.04 9.20
N LEU A 270 -7.84 -16.63 9.71
CA LEU A 270 -8.85 -17.33 8.90
C LEU A 270 -9.52 -16.43 7.86
N ARG A 271 -9.54 -15.12 8.10
CA ARG A 271 -10.10 -14.14 7.16
C ARG A 271 -9.13 -13.77 6.03
N ARG A 272 -7.85 -14.13 6.15
CA ARG A 272 -6.85 -13.81 5.14
C ARG A 272 -6.89 -14.85 4.01
N PRO A 273 -7.03 -14.44 2.73
CA PRO A 273 -7.07 -15.37 1.60
C PRO A 273 -5.84 -16.30 1.53
N SER A 274 -4.68 -15.79 1.95
CA SER A 274 -3.41 -16.54 2.01
C SER A 274 -3.51 -17.83 2.84
N PHE A 275 -4.13 -17.74 4.02
CA PHE A 275 -4.31 -18.86 4.92
C PHE A 275 -5.31 -19.86 4.36
N ALA A 276 -6.39 -19.41 3.72
CA ALA A 276 -7.37 -20.30 3.12
C ALA A 276 -6.76 -21.16 1.99
N LEU A 277 -5.95 -20.57 1.12
CA LEU A 277 -5.29 -21.26 0.02
C LEU A 277 -4.24 -22.27 0.52
N ILE A 278 -3.34 -21.84 1.43
CA ILE A 278 -2.31 -22.74 2.00
C ILE A 278 -2.97 -23.86 2.81
N ARG A 279 -4.07 -23.59 3.53
CA ARG A 279 -4.84 -24.61 4.24
C ARG A 279 -5.38 -25.67 3.29
N ASN A 280 -5.96 -25.26 2.15
CA ASN A 280 -6.46 -26.20 1.15
C ASN A 280 -5.33 -27.06 0.55
N GLN A 281 -4.15 -26.46 0.31
CA GLN A 281 -2.97 -27.21 -0.13
C GLN A 281 -2.51 -28.23 0.90
N LEU A 282 -2.43 -27.84 2.19
CA LEU A 282 -2.06 -28.76 3.28
C LEU A 282 -3.07 -29.91 3.44
N LYS A 283 -4.39 -29.64 3.27
CA LYS A 283 -5.43 -30.68 3.23
C LYS A 283 -5.21 -31.65 2.06
N GLN A 284 -4.86 -31.13 0.87
CA GLN A 284 -4.54 -31.97 -0.30
C GLN A 284 -3.25 -32.79 -0.10
N GLU A 285 -2.27 -32.27 0.65
CA GLU A 285 -1.07 -33.00 1.08
C GLU A 285 -1.37 -34.07 2.16
N GLY A 286 -2.62 -34.17 2.66
CA GLY A 286 -3.00 -35.10 3.72
C GLY A 286 -2.52 -34.71 5.11
N LYS A 287 -2.16 -33.43 5.33
CA LYS A 287 -1.73 -32.93 6.64
C LYS A 287 -2.94 -32.47 7.44
N GLU A 288 -2.99 -32.90 8.70
CA GLU A 288 -4.02 -32.48 9.64
C GLU A 288 -3.83 -31.00 10.01
N ILE A 289 -4.88 -30.21 9.80
CA ILE A 289 -4.91 -28.79 10.14
C ILE A 289 -5.26 -28.66 11.63
N TYR A 290 -4.69 -27.66 12.29
CA TYR A 290 -5.01 -27.38 13.68
C TYR A 290 -6.53 -27.24 13.88
N PRO A 291 -7.17 -27.89 14.87
CA PRO A 291 -8.63 -28.00 14.94
C PRO A 291 -9.38 -26.67 14.93
N ASP A 292 -8.84 -25.62 15.56
CA ASP A 292 -9.45 -24.29 15.59
C ASP A 292 -9.41 -23.59 14.22
N LEU A 293 -8.48 -23.99 13.35
CA LEU A 293 -8.29 -23.48 12.00
C LEU A 293 -8.99 -24.33 10.93
N ASP A 294 -9.41 -25.54 11.29
CA ASP A 294 -10.09 -26.49 10.41
C ASP A 294 -11.61 -26.28 10.32
N ARG A 295 -12.12 -25.17 10.85
CA ARG A 295 -13.54 -24.84 10.82
C ARG A 295 -13.99 -24.47 9.40
N ASP A 296 -14.38 -25.48 8.64
CA ASP A 296 -15.04 -25.34 7.33
C ASP A 296 -16.44 -24.66 7.46
N SER A 297 -17.00 -24.58 8.67
CA SER A 297 -18.40 -24.21 8.92
C SER A 297 -18.69 -22.72 9.13
N LEU A 298 -17.69 -21.86 9.31
CA LEU A 298 -17.93 -20.41 9.54
C LEU A 298 -18.13 -19.61 8.25
N TYR A 299 -17.72 -20.16 7.11
CA TYR A 299 -18.08 -19.64 5.80
C TYR A 299 -18.99 -20.66 5.13
N GLY A 300 -20.31 -20.44 5.25
CA GLY A 300 -21.31 -21.28 4.60
C GLY A 300 -20.95 -21.55 3.15
N SER A 301 -21.05 -22.82 2.75
CA SER A 301 -20.62 -23.45 1.50
C SER A 301 -21.30 -22.93 0.21
N ASN A 302 -21.82 -21.70 0.21
CA ASN A 302 -22.52 -21.09 -0.92
C ASN A 302 -21.77 -19.93 -1.57
N SER A 303 -20.53 -19.65 -1.17
CA SER A 303 -19.64 -18.82 -1.99
C SER A 303 -18.81 -19.75 -2.86
N SER A 304 -19.31 -20.04 -4.06
CA SER A 304 -18.50 -20.55 -5.16
C SER A 304 -17.32 -19.58 -5.34
N PHE A 305 -16.17 -19.96 -4.79
CA PHE A 305 -14.89 -19.27 -4.92
C PHE A 305 -14.38 -19.48 -6.35
N THR A 306 -15.09 -18.88 -7.31
CA THR A 306 -14.83 -18.96 -8.75
C THR A 306 -14.65 -17.56 -9.36
N GLY A 307 -14.52 -16.51 -8.54
CA GLY A 307 -14.57 -15.12 -8.99
C GLY A 307 -13.38 -14.22 -8.67
N TYR A 308 -12.31 -14.71 -8.04
CA TYR A 308 -11.17 -13.87 -7.64
C TYR A 308 -9.89 -14.05 -8.49
N THR A 309 -9.94 -14.82 -9.57
CA THR A 309 -8.82 -15.01 -10.52
C THR A 309 -8.73 -13.95 -11.62
N GLY A 310 -9.44 -12.83 -11.49
CA GLY A 310 -9.62 -11.86 -12.59
C GLY A 310 -9.43 -10.39 -12.25
N ARG A 311 -8.76 -10.02 -11.16
CA ARG A 311 -8.38 -8.63 -10.90
C ARG A 311 -6.87 -8.48 -10.80
N PHE A 312 -6.21 -8.72 -11.93
CA PHE A 312 -4.98 -7.98 -12.22
C PHE A 312 -5.32 -6.50 -12.11
N VAL A 313 -4.55 -5.79 -11.29
CA VAL A 313 -4.44 -4.33 -11.16
C VAL A 313 -5.32 -3.56 -12.16
N ASP A 314 -6.49 -3.07 -11.69
CA ASP A 314 -7.12 -1.92 -12.35
C ASP A 314 -6.14 -0.75 -12.19
N PHE A 315 -5.32 -0.48 -13.21
CA PHE A 315 -4.44 0.70 -13.31
C PHE A 315 -5.24 2.02 -13.47
N ALA A 316 -6.51 2.03 -13.04
CA ALA A 316 -7.39 3.18 -12.98
C ALA A 316 -7.70 3.58 -11.53
N ASP A 317 -6.78 3.28 -10.60
CA ASP A 317 -6.79 3.81 -9.24
C ASP A 317 -6.09 5.19 -9.26
N PRO A 318 -6.81 6.31 -9.03
CA PRO A 318 -6.23 7.66 -9.09
C PRO A 318 -5.32 8.02 -7.90
N ASP A 319 -5.04 7.08 -6.99
CA ASP A 319 -4.31 7.36 -5.74
C ASP A 319 -2.78 7.13 -5.80
N PHE A 320 -2.17 7.09 -7.00
CA PHE A 320 -0.70 7.17 -7.11
C PHE A 320 -0.24 8.62 -7.35
N LEU A 321 0.17 9.26 -6.25
CA LEU A 321 0.79 10.59 -6.05
C LEU A 321 -0.16 11.72 -5.57
N PRO A 322 0.11 12.37 -4.41
CA PRO A 322 -0.42 13.70 -4.14
C PRO A 322 0.44 14.70 -4.94
N ILE A 323 0.04 14.99 -6.17
CA ILE A 323 0.48 16.22 -6.85
C ILE A 323 -0.14 17.37 -6.05
N PRO A 324 0.62 18.44 -5.68
CA PRO A 324 0.03 19.57 -4.98
C PRO A 324 -1.03 20.21 -5.88
N PHE A 325 -2.30 19.99 -5.56
CA PHE A 325 -3.40 20.72 -6.16
C PHE A 325 -3.24 22.18 -5.76
N THR A 326 -2.79 22.99 -6.72
CA THR A 326 -2.90 24.43 -6.62
C THR A 326 -4.38 24.74 -6.51
N ALA A 327 -4.78 25.42 -5.44
CA ALA A 327 -6.15 25.86 -5.20
C ALA A 327 -6.60 26.84 -6.31
N GLY A 328 -7.03 26.31 -7.45
CA GLY A 328 -7.88 27.01 -8.39
C GLY A 328 -9.29 26.97 -7.81
N GLY A 329 -9.75 28.09 -7.26
CA GLY A 329 -11.13 28.26 -6.82
C GLY A 329 -12.10 28.07 -7.99
N GLY A 330 -12.51 26.83 -8.21
CA GLY A 330 -13.60 26.48 -9.11
C GLY A 330 -14.92 26.75 -8.37
N ASP A 331 -15.49 27.91 -8.64
CA ASP A 331 -16.74 28.39 -8.11
C ASP A 331 -17.89 27.40 -8.43
N LEU A 332 -18.38 26.67 -7.42
CA LEU A 332 -19.60 25.85 -7.50
C LEU A 332 -20.86 26.72 -7.70
N GLY A 333 -20.72 28.04 -7.84
CA GLY A 333 -21.79 29.01 -8.03
C GLY A 333 -22.33 29.18 -9.46
N ASN A 334 -21.69 28.66 -10.52
CA ASN A 334 -22.11 28.95 -11.91
C ASN A 334 -22.46 27.71 -12.74
N ALA A 335 -23.52 27.02 -12.34
CA ALA A 335 -24.35 26.22 -13.25
C ALA A 335 -25.70 26.94 -13.48
N ALA A 336 -25.65 28.24 -13.81
CA ALA A 336 -26.82 29.02 -14.21
C ALA A 336 -27.07 28.82 -15.71
N GLY A 337 -27.69 27.69 -16.05
CA GLY A 337 -28.04 27.31 -17.41
C GLY A 337 -29.35 26.53 -17.46
N ALA A 338 -30.42 27.09 -16.85
CA ALA A 338 -31.85 26.86 -17.09
C ALA A 338 -32.66 27.04 -15.79
N GLY A 339 -33.09 28.28 -15.49
CA GLY A 339 -34.32 28.65 -14.76
C GLY A 339 -34.74 27.99 -13.43
N GLY A 340 -33.99 27.04 -12.85
CA GLY A 340 -34.33 26.36 -11.61
C GLY A 340 -33.51 26.92 -10.45
N SER A 341 -34.17 27.45 -9.42
CA SER A 341 -33.51 27.78 -8.16
C SER A 341 -32.78 26.54 -7.64
N THR A 342 -31.45 26.59 -7.53
CA THR A 342 -30.67 25.51 -6.92
C THR A 342 -31.23 25.23 -5.52
N PRO A 343 -31.58 23.98 -5.20
CA PRO A 343 -32.18 23.66 -3.92
C PRO A 343 -31.22 24.03 -2.79
N ARG A 344 -31.69 24.87 -1.86
CA ARG A 344 -30.91 25.33 -0.71
C ARG A 344 -30.85 24.21 0.33
N LEU A 345 -29.70 23.57 0.47
CA LEU A 345 -29.44 22.61 1.55
C LEU A 345 -29.40 23.34 2.91
N VAL A 346 -29.96 22.70 3.92
CA VAL A 346 -29.93 23.15 5.33
C VAL A 346 -28.94 22.26 6.09
N PRO A 347 -28.23 22.78 7.12
CA PRO A 347 -27.39 21.94 7.98
C PRO A 347 -28.15 20.71 8.50
N GLY A 348 -27.48 19.57 8.54
CA GLY A 348 -28.11 18.29 8.84
C GLY A 348 -27.16 17.24 9.41
N ARG A 349 -27.67 16.03 9.65
CA ARG A 349 -26.91 14.89 10.15
C ARG A 349 -27.05 13.69 9.21
N ILE A 350 -25.92 13.08 8.87
CA ILE A 350 -25.84 11.90 8.02
C ILE A 350 -25.04 10.81 8.74
N ILE A 351 -25.57 9.60 8.77
CA ILE A 351 -24.81 8.42 9.21
C ILE A 351 -24.12 7.83 7.99
N LEU A 352 -22.80 7.72 8.03
CA LEU A 352 -22.00 7.13 6.95
C LEU A 352 -21.67 5.67 7.29
N VAL A 353 -22.16 4.75 6.46
CA VAL A 353 -21.96 3.30 6.64
C VAL A 353 -21.05 2.79 5.54
N VAL A 354 -19.82 2.44 5.92
CA VAL A 354 -18.81 1.85 5.03
C VAL A 354 -18.45 0.44 5.48
N PRO A 355 -18.04 -0.46 4.56
CA PRO A 355 -17.45 -1.75 4.92
C PRO A 355 -16.20 -1.58 5.80
N ASP A 356 -15.92 -2.55 6.68
CA ASP A 356 -14.71 -2.55 7.53
C ASP A 356 -13.42 -2.41 6.70
N SER A 357 -13.38 -3.02 5.52
CA SER A 357 -12.25 -2.95 4.57
C SER A 357 -12.07 -1.59 3.92
N ALA A 358 -13.04 -0.67 4.07
CA ALA A 358 -13.12 0.59 3.36
C ALA A 358 -13.05 1.81 4.29
N ARG A 359 -12.37 1.69 5.43
CA ARG A 359 -12.26 2.77 6.43
C ARG A 359 -11.69 4.07 5.85
N TRP A 360 -10.81 3.98 4.85
CA TRP A 360 -10.26 5.15 4.14
C TRP A 360 -11.34 6.00 3.44
N MET A 361 -12.45 5.37 3.01
CA MET A 361 -13.55 6.07 2.36
C MET A 361 -14.25 7.06 3.31
N VAL A 362 -14.13 6.89 4.63
CA VAL A 362 -14.69 7.83 5.60
C VAL A 362 -14.10 9.22 5.44
N GLU A 363 -12.77 9.32 5.32
CA GLU A 363 -12.10 10.62 5.19
C GLU A 363 -12.33 11.21 3.80
N PHE A 364 -12.36 10.38 2.76
CA PHE A 364 -12.70 10.81 1.41
C PHE A 364 -14.12 11.40 1.33
N MET A 365 -15.11 10.73 1.94
CA MET A 365 -16.50 11.19 1.98
C MET A 365 -16.64 12.43 2.86
N ARG A 366 -15.92 12.51 3.98
CA ARG A 366 -15.88 13.71 4.83
C ARG A 366 -15.34 14.91 4.06
N HIS A 367 -14.28 14.73 3.27
CA HIS A 367 -13.72 15.78 2.44
C HIS A 367 -14.71 16.24 1.36
N GLY A 368 -15.32 15.30 0.63
CA GLY A 368 -16.34 15.61 -0.39
C GLY A 368 -17.55 16.35 0.19
N LEU A 369 -18.07 15.89 1.33
CA LEU A 369 -19.21 16.51 2.00
C LEU A 369 -18.88 17.86 2.65
N SER A 370 -17.62 18.09 3.05
CA SER A 370 -17.18 19.40 3.56
C SER A 370 -17.19 20.50 2.51
N SER A 371 -17.21 20.13 1.22
CA SER A 371 -17.35 21.08 0.11
C SER A 371 -18.79 21.55 -0.15
N LEU A 372 -19.77 20.97 0.55
CA LEU A 372 -21.17 21.36 0.41
C LEU A 372 -21.45 22.74 1.03
N PRO A 373 -22.41 23.51 0.49
CA PRO A 373 -22.74 24.84 1.00
C PRO A 373 -23.38 24.83 2.40
N ALA A 374 -23.81 23.67 2.89
CA ALA A 374 -24.36 23.47 4.23
C ALA A 374 -23.51 22.47 5.01
N PRO A 375 -23.14 22.76 6.27
CA PRO A 375 -22.40 21.82 7.11
C PRO A 375 -23.27 20.62 7.49
N PHE A 376 -22.77 19.41 7.22
CA PHE A 376 -23.37 18.15 7.68
C PHE A 376 -22.52 17.50 8.76
N GLU A 377 -23.16 17.07 9.85
CA GLU A 377 -22.52 16.21 10.84
C GLU A 377 -22.49 14.77 10.31
N ILE A 378 -21.28 14.25 10.08
CA ILE A 378 -21.08 12.90 9.56
C ILE A 378 -20.67 11.97 10.70
N VAL A 379 -21.50 10.97 10.98
CA VAL A 379 -21.23 9.96 12.00
C VAL A 379 -20.84 8.65 11.29
N PRO A 380 -19.54 8.33 11.19
CA PRO A 380 -19.10 7.07 10.58
C PRO A 380 -19.41 5.90 11.51
N THR A 381 -19.88 4.80 10.96
CA THR A 381 -20.16 3.58 11.71
C THR A 381 -19.92 2.35 10.88
N VAL A 382 -19.56 1.25 11.55
CA VAL A 382 -19.42 -0.05 10.91
C VAL A 382 -20.21 -1.10 11.70
N GLY A 383 -20.86 -1.99 10.96
CA GLY A 383 -21.70 -3.06 11.53
C GLY A 383 -23.19 -2.70 11.63
N VAL A 384 -24.03 -3.67 11.29
CA VAL A 384 -25.50 -3.55 11.22
C VAL A 384 -26.11 -3.08 12.55
N GLY A 385 -25.62 -3.60 13.69
CA GLY A 385 -26.15 -3.28 15.01
C GLY A 385 -25.93 -1.81 15.40
N ALA A 386 -24.71 -1.31 15.19
CA ALA A 386 -24.34 0.07 15.50
C ALA A 386 -25.11 1.07 14.62
N VAL A 387 -25.30 0.76 13.33
CA VAL A 387 -26.12 1.59 12.42
C VAL A 387 -27.55 1.72 12.93
N MET A 388 -28.18 0.63 13.36
CA MET A 388 -29.57 0.66 13.84
C MET A 388 -29.72 1.45 15.13
N GLN A 389 -28.74 1.36 16.04
CA GLN A 389 -28.73 2.13 17.29
C GLN A 389 -28.54 3.62 17.01
N LEU A 390 -27.58 3.99 16.15
CA LEU A 390 -27.33 5.37 15.76
C LEU A 390 -28.51 5.96 14.98
N ALA A 391 -29.14 5.19 14.09
CA ALA A 391 -30.32 5.64 13.36
C ALA A 391 -31.46 5.98 14.32
N GLN A 392 -31.70 5.14 15.34
CA GLN A 392 -32.71 5.37 16.37
C GLN A 392 -32.41 6.61 17.22
N MET A 393 -31.16 6.79 17.63
CA MET A 393 -30.73 7.97 18.37
C MET A 393 -30.83 9.23 17.52
N GLY A 394 -30.44 9.15 16.24
CA GLY A 394 -30.50 10.26 15.28
C GLY A 394 -31.92 10.73 15.03
N THR A 395 -32.87 9.81 14.82
CA THR A 395 -34.29 10.17 14.63
C THR A 395 -34.93 10.84 15.84
N ALA A 396 -34.41 10.59 17.05
CA ALA A 396 -34.92 11.19 18.29
C ALA A 396 -34.20 12.49 18.69
N ALA A 397 -33.07 12.82 18.06
CA ALA A 397 -32.27 14.00 18.41
C ALA A 397 -32.92 15.30 17.90
N PRO A 398 -32.75 16.43 18.60
CA PRO A 398 -33.09 17.75 18.07
C PRO A 398 -32.33 17.99 16.76
N GLY A 399 -33.06 18.20 15.66
CA GLY A 399 -32.50 18.29 14.30
C GLY A 399 -32.69 17.04 13.44
N GLY A 400 -33.06 15.90 14.03
CA GLY A 400 -33.38 14.66 13.32
C GLY A 400 -32.18 14.00 12.63
N LEU A 401 -32.49 13.02 11.79
CA LEU A 401 -31.54 12.33 10.91
C LEU A 401 -32.02 12.50 9.48
N ASP A 402 -31.24 13.18 8.63
CA ASP A 402 -31.65 13.44 7.24
C ASP A 402 -31.60 12.18 6.38
N ALA A 403 -30.52 11.40 6.49
CA ALA A 403 -30.35 10.16 5.73
C ALA A 403 -29.26 9.26 6.33
N VAL A 404 -29.30 7.98 5.96
CA VAL A 404 -28.19 7.04 6.09
C VAL A 404 -27.54 6.87 4.72
N LEU A 405 -26.28 7.28 4.61
CA LEU A 405 -25.47 7.14 3.40
C LEU A 405 -24.66 5.84 3.50
N MET A 406 -24.96 4.88 2.64
CA MET A 406 -24.46 3.51 2.76
C MET A 406 -23.81 3.04 1.47
N HIS A 407 -22.68 2.34 1.59
CA HIS A 407 -22.02 1.75 0.43
C HIS A 407 -22.90 0.66 -0.22
N ALA A 408 -23.02 0.66 -1.55
CA ALA A 408 -23.90 -0.24 -2.30
C ALA A 408 -23.75 -1.74 -1.94
N HIS A 409 -22.52 -2.19 -1.69
CA HIS A 409 -22.24 -3.57 -1.27
C HIS A 409 -22.99 -4.03 0.00
N LEU A 410 -23.36 -3.08 0.88
CA LEU A 410 -24.08 -3.39 2.11
C LEU A 410 -25.59 -3.58 1.90
N ALA A 411 -26.11 -3.33 0.69
CA ALA A 411 -27.52 -3.56 0.34
C ALA A 411 -27.98 -5.00 0.61
N ARG A 412 -27.07 -5.97 0.43
CA ARG A 412 -27.29 -7.42 0.63
C ARG A 412 -27.55 -7.81 2.08
N THR A 413 -27.22 -6.96 3.04
CA THR A 413 -27.32 -7.29 4.48
C THR A 413 -28.74 -7.23 5.02
N GLY A 414 -29.71 -6.78 4.21
CA GLY A 414 -31.08 -6.49 4.64
C GLY A 414 -31.20 -5.24 5.53
N LEU A 415 -30.11 -4.50 5.71
CA LEU A 415 -30.08 -3.27 6.53
C LEU A 415 -30.94 -2.16 5.92
N VAL A 416 -30.97 -2.04 4.58
CA VAL A 416 -31.82 -1.06 3.88
C VAL A 416 -33.29 -1.25 4.26
N THR A 417 -33.82 -2.46 4.16
CA THR A 417 -35.20 -2.79 4.56
C THR A 417 -35.48 -2.45 6.02
N LYS A 418 -34.53 -2.73 6.93
CA LYS A 418 -34.67 -2.42 8.37
C LYS A 418 -34.73 -0.92 8.66
N LEU A 419 -33.91 -0.12 7.97
CA LEU A 419 -33.92 1.33 8.09
C LEU A 419 -35.20 1.93 7.49
N LYS A 420 -35.64 1.42 6.34
CA LYS A 420 -36.89 1.82 5.69
C LYS A 420 -38.13 1.55 6.54
N MET A 421 -38.19 0.41 7.23
CA MET A 421 -39.28 0.10 8.18
C MET A 421 -39.35 1.09 9.35
N ARG A 422 -38.25 1.81 9.66
CA ARG A 422 -38.20 2.87 10.67
C ARG A 422 -38.43 4.26 10.10
N GLY A 423 -38.77 4.38 8.81
CA GLY A 423 -38.94 5.66 8.13
C GLY A 423 -37.64 6.45 7.94
N VAL A 424 -36.48 5.81 8.03
CA VAL A 424 -35.18 6.47 7.83
C VAL A 424 -34.82 6.45 6.34
N PRO A 425 -34.56 7.61 5.70
CA PRO A 425 -34.13 7.66 4.30
C PRO A 425 -32.78 6.99 4.11
N VAL A 426 -32.64 6.17 3.07
CA VAL A 426 -31.39 5.45 2.75
C VAL A 426 -30.91 5.82 1.35
N ILE A 427 -29.67 6.30 1.27
CA ILE A 427 -28.98 6.60 0.02
C ILE A 427 -27.85 5.60 -0.17
N LEU A 428 -27.85 4.88 -1.28
CA LEU A 428 -26.74 4.01 -1.66
C LEU A 428 -25.76 4.74 -2.58
N PHE A 429 -24.47 4.61 -2.33
CA PHE A 429 -23.42 5.19 -3.17
C PHE A 429 -22.37 4.14 -3.56
N GLY A 430 -21.55 4.41 -4.57
CA GLY A 430 -20.57 3.44 -5.09
C GLY A 430 -21.20 2.35 -5.97
N TRP A 431 -22.42 2.58 -6.47
CA TRP A 431 -23.10 1.64 -7.36
C TRP A 431 -22.87 1.97 -8.84
N SER A 432 -23.01 0.98 -9.72
CA SER A 432 -23.06 1.13 -11.18
C SER A 432 -24.13 0.21 -11.78
N PRO A 433 -24.88 0.62 -12.83
CA PRO A 433 -25.81 -0.27 -13.54
C PRO A 433 -25.13 -1.51 -14.14
N SER A 434 -23.83 -1.42 -14.44
CA SER A 434 -23.03 -2.52 -14.96
C SER A 434 -22.42 -3.41 -13.87
N ALA A 435 -22.63 -3.10 -12.59
CA ALA A 435 -22.07 -3.86 -11.50
C ALA A 435 -22.74 -5.26 -11.39
N PRO A 436 -22.00 -6.32 -11.03
CA PRO A 436 -22.56 -7.66 -10.89
C PRO A 436 -23.72 -7.76 -9.89
N ASP A 437 -23.77 -6.86 -8.92
CA ASP A 437 -24.78 -6.76 -7.86
C ASP A 437 -25.89 -5.75 -8.17
N ALA A 438 -25.95 -5.21 -9.39
CA ALA A 438 -26.88 -4.13 -9.73
C ALA A 438 -28.35 -4.49 -9.51
N ALA A 439 -28.77 -5.71 -9.85
CA ALA A 439 -30.14 -6.17 -9.65
C ALA A 439 -30.54 -6.21 -8.17
N GLU A 440 -29.61 -6.61 -7.29
CA GLU A 440 -29.86 -6.68 -5.85
C GLU A 440 -29.85 -5.29 -5.21
N VAL A 441 -28.95 -4.41 -5.65
CA VAL A 441 -28.92 -3.00 -5.19
C VAL A 441 -30.20 -2.28 -5.60
N GLN A 442 -30.69 -2.49 -6.83
CA GLN A 442 -31.98 -1.95 -7.29
C GLN A 442 -33.17 -2.55 -6.52
N ALA A 443 -33.12 -3.84 -6.17
CA ALA A 443 -34.16 -4.51 -5.39
C ALA A 443 -34.13 -4.19 -3.89
N SER A 444 -33.08 -3.51 -3.39
CA SER A 444 -32.89 -3.23 -1.96
C SER A 444 -33.95 -2.32 -1.34
N GLY A 445 -34.66 -1.55 -2.16
CA GLY A 445 -35.64 -0.56 -1.71
C GLY A 445 -35.04 0.72 -1.13
N ALA A 446 -33.78 1.03 -1.48
CA ALA A 446 -33.16 2.31 -1.15
C ALA A 446 -33.91 3.48 -1.80
N ASP A 447 -33.94 4.64 -1.13
CA ASP A 447 -34.65 5.82 -1.61
C ASP A 447 -33.96 6.48 -2.80
N GLN A 448 -32.63 6.44 -2.81
CA GLN A 448 -31.82 6.96 -3.90
C GLN A 448 -30.58 6.09 -4.12
N LEU A 449 -30.21 5.93 -5.40
CA LEU A 449 -28.94 5.37 -5.83
C LEU A 449 -28.07 6.49 -6.41
N CYS A 450 -26.84 6.59 -5.92
CA CYS A 450 -25.81 7.51 -6.40
C CYS A 450 -24.73 6.71 -7.14
N GLU A 451 -24.53 7.03 -8.42
CA GLU A 451 -23.55 6.36 -9.27
C GLU A 451 -22.11 6.77 -8.95
N GLY A 452 -21.23 5.77 -8.90
CA GLY A 452 -19.79 5.96 -8.72
C GLY A 452 -19.31 6.14 -7.28
N TYR A 453 -18.01 5.97 -7.09
CA TYR A 453 -17.32 6.09 -5.81
C TYR A 453 -16.84 7.52 -5.52
N SER A 454 -16.73 8.35 -6.56
CA SER A 454 -16.22 9.70 -6.44
C SER A 454 -17.29 10.65 -5.91
N MET A 455 -16.98 11.27 -4.78
CA MET A 455 -17.67 12.45 -4.23
C MET A 455 -16.81 13.71 -4.40
N ALA A 456 -15.88 13.70 -5.36
CA ALA A 456 -15.08 14.88 -5.67
C ALA A 456 -16.00 16.04 -6.09
N PRO A 457 -15.62 17.31 -5.83
CA PRO A 457 -16.38 18.47 -6.29
C PRO A 457 -16.69 18.37 -7.79
N GLY A 458 -17.97 18.49 -8.15
CA GLY A 458 -18.43 18.44 -9.54
C GLY A 458 -18.73 17.03 -10.10
N SER A 459 -18.39 15.96 -9.37
CA SER A 459 -18.74 14.59 -9.76
C SER A 459 -20.26 14.37 -9.82
N ASN A 460 -20.70 13.43 -10.68
CA ASN A 460 -22.11 13.08 -10.81
C ASN A 460 -22.67 12.48 -9.50
N GLY A 461 -21.87 11.68 -8.79
CA GLY A 461 -22.24 11.12 -7.48
C GLY A 461 -22.56 12.20 -6.45
N LEU A 462 -21.72 13.25 -6.35
CA LEU A 462 -21.97 14.36 -5.43
C LEU A 462 -23.22 15.16 -5.81
N LYS A 463 -23.45 15.40 -7.11
CA LYS A 463 -24.67 16.10 -7.59
C LYS A 463 -25.94 15.32 -7.28
N GLN A 464 -25.93 14.00 -7.50
CA GLN A 464 -27.04 13.11 -7.17
C GLN A 464 -27.29 13.09 -5.66
N LEU A 465 -26.23 13.04 -4.85
CA LEU A 465 -26.32 13.09 -3.39
C LEU A 465 -26.95 14.39 -2.89
N VAL A 466 -26.51 15.55 -3.41
CA VAL A 466 -27.08 16.87 -3.08
C VAL A 466 -28.56 16.95 -3.44
N SER A 467 -28.92 16.47 -4.63
CA SER A 467 -30.32 16.44 -5.07
C SER A 467 -31.18 15.57 -4.13
N ALA A 468 -30.68 14.41 -3.73
CA ALA A 468 -31.39 13.50 -2.83
C ALA A 468 -31.60 14.10 -1.45
N LEU A 469 -30.54 14.64 -0.83
CA LEU A 469 -30.60 15.28 0.48
C LEU A 469 -31.59 16.45 0.48
N SER A 470 -31.56 17.28 -0.56
CA SER A 470 -32.51 18.40 -0.67
C SER A 470 -33.96 17.95 -0.78
N THR A 471 -34.21 16.81 -1.45
CA THR A 471 -35.55 16.24 -1.59
C THR A 471 -36.06 15.72 -0.25
N PHE A 472 -35.21 15.02 0.51
CA PHE A 472 -35.58 14.52 1.84
C PHE A 472 -35.82 15.66 2.84
N GLN A 473 -34.98 16.69 2.83
CA GLN A 473 -35.17 17.88 3.67
C GLN A 473 -36.48 18.61 3.34
N ALA A 474 -36.82 18.76 2.06
CA ALA A 474 -38.08 19.37 1.63
C ALA A 474 -39.31 18.54 2.03
N GLN A 475 -39.22 17.22 1.97
CA GLN A 475 -40.30 16.32 2.40
C GLN A 475 -40.49 16.36 3.92
N ALA A 476 -39.41 16.34 4.69
CA ALA A 476 -39.46 16.45 6.15
C ALA A 476 -40.08 17.78 6.59
N GLY A 477 -39.72 18.89 5.95
CA GLY A 477 -40.31 20.22 6.22
C GLY A 477 -41.83 20.25 6.01
N LYS A 478 -42.33 19.64 4.92
CA LYS A 478 -43.77 19.56 4.63
C LYS A 478 -44.55 18.73 5.66
N LEU A 479 -43.95 17.67 6.22
CA LEU A 479 -44.59 16.88 7.26
C LEU A 479 -44.72 17.66 8.57
N VAL A 480 -43.72 18.47 8.92
CA VAL A 480 -43.78 19.36 10.08
C VAL A 480 -44.82 20.46 9.88
N GLU A 481 -44.85 21.07 8.70
CA GLU A 481 -45.80 22.14 8.36
C GLU A 481 -47.25 21.64 8.35
N ASN A 482 -47.52 20.47 7.78
CA ASN A 482 -48.86 19.87 7.74
C ASN A 482 -49.29 19.25 9.08
N GLY A 483 -48.34 18.85 9.93
CA GLY A 483 -48.62 18.25 11.24
C GLY A 483 -48.93 19.25 12.37
N LEU A 484 -48.55 20.52 12.21
CA LEU A 484 -48.76 21.57 13.21
C LEU A 484 -50.02 22.44 12.96
N GLY A 485 -50.77 22.15 11.89
CA GLY A 485 -51.95 22.92 11.48
C GLY A 485 -53.31 22.48 12.06
N GLY A 486 -53.37 21.45 12.92
CA GLY A 486 -54.63 20.87 13.39
C GLY A 486 -54.72 20.69 14.91
N GLY A 487 -55.48 21.56 15.58
CA GLY A 487 -56.23 21.15 16.78
C GLY A 487 -55.70 21.61 18.14
N GLY A 488 -55.47 22.91 18.31
CA GLY A 488 -55.65 23.55 19.62
C GLY A 488 -57.15 23.64 19.96
N ALA A 489 -57.72 22.56 20.47
CA ALA A 489 -59.03 22.54 21.12
C ALA A 489 -58.92 21.63 22.35
N GLY A 490 -58.85 22.24 23.53
CA GLY A 490 -58.70 21.53 24.79
C GLY A 490 -59.93 20.69 25.13
N PHE A 491 -59.72 19.59 25.85
CA PHE A 491 -60.66 19.06 26.85
C PHE A 491 -59.99 17.93 27.66
N ASN A 492 -60.01 18.12 28.98
CA ASN A 492 -60.04 17.17 30.10
C ASN A 492 -59.25 15.85 30.11
N ASP A 493 -58.48 15.75 31.20
CA ASP A 493 -58.13 14.53 31.92
C ASP A 493 -59.34 13.65 32.25
N GLN A 494 -59.38 12.45 31.68
CA GLN A 494 -60.01 11.25 32.29
C GLN A 494 -59.26 10.01 31.79
N PRO A 495 -58.85 9.08 32.67
CA PRO A 495 -58.23 7.83 32.27
C PRO A 495 -59.31 6.75 32.10
N PHE A 496 -59.35 6.06 30.96
CA PHE A 496 -60.09 4.80 30.88
C PHE A 496 -59.35 3.72 30.08
N SER A 497 -59.67 2.51 30.53
CA SER A 497 -59.17 1.15 30.37
C SER A 497 -59.06 0.55 28.95
N PRO A 498 -58.40 -0.62 28.81
CA PRO A 498 -58.27 -1.32 27.53
C PRO A 498 -59.43 -2.30 27.28
N GLN A 499 -60.04 -2.27 26.10
CA GLN A 499 -60.81 -3.40 25.58
C GLN A 499 -60.94 -3.36 24.04
N ALA A 500 -60.24 -4.33 23.42
CA ALA A 500 -60.74 -5.39 22.55
C ALA A 500 -61.62 -5.12 21.30
N VAL A 501 -61.30 -5.96 20.29
CA VAL A 501 -62.15 -6.52 19.21
C VAL A 501 -62.32 -5.68 17.93
N GLY A 502 -62.09 -6.34 16.77
CA GLY A 502 -62.80 -5.99 15.55
C GLY A 502 -62.13 -6.35 14.23
N SER A 503 -62.23 -7.61 13.79
CA SER A 503 -61.97 -8.02 12.40
C SER A 503 -62.97 -7.40 11.43
N THR A 504 -62.58 -7.06 10.21
CA THR A 504 -63.49 -7.20 9.04
C THR A 504 -62.74 -7.44 7.73
N TYR A 505 -63.26 -8.42 7.00
CA TYR A 505 -62.97 -8.92 5.66
C TYR A 505 -63.33 -7.95 4.52
N GLY A 506 -62.78 -8.22 3.32
CA GLY A 506 -63.36 -7.88 2.00
C GLY A 506 -62.29 -7.37 1.04
N GLY A 507 -61.84 -8.15 0.04
CA GLY A 507 -62.46 -8.28 -1.29
C GLY A 507 -61.91 -7.17 -2.22
N ALA A 508 -61.52 -7.33 -3.48
CA ALA A 508 -61.65 -8.39 -4.47
C ALA A 508 -60.60 -8.16 -5.58
N SER A 509 -60.37 -9.21 -6.35
CA SER A 509 -59.57 -9.33 -7.57
C SER A 509 -59.98 -8.40 -8.72
N MET A 510 -59.02 -7.92 -9.53
CA MET A 510 -59.12 -7.85 -11.01
C MET A 510 -57.73 -7.82 -11.66
N MET A 511 -57.42 -8.84 -12.47
CA MET A 511 -56.43 -8.77 -13.55
C MET A 511 -56.97 -7.94 -14.71
N PRO A 512 -56.10 -7.40 -15.58
CA PRO A 512 -56.14 -7.91 -16.95
C PRO A 512 -54.76 -8.03 -17.63
N THR A 513 -54.65 -9.05 -18.48
CA THR A 513 -53.76 -9.17 -19.66
C THR A 513 -54.66 -9.72 -20.79
N PRO A 514 -54.25 -9.80 -22.08
CA PRO A 514 -53.04 -9.32 -22.78
C PRO A 514 -53.36 -8.65 -24.16
N GLN A 515 -52.36 -8.17 -24.91
CA GLN A 515 -52.06 -8.66 -26.27
C GLN A 515 -50.82 -7.99 -26.92
N PRO A 516 -50.18 -8.66 -27.91
CA PRO A 516 -48.80 -8.41 -28.36
C PRO A 516 -48.70 -7.76 -29.75
N ALA A 517 -47.51 -7.27 -30.11
CA ALA A 517 -47.15 -7.01 -31.50
C ALA A 517 -45.76 -7.60 -31.82
N ALA A 518 -45.74 -8.51 -32.78
CA ALA A 518 -44.58 -9.12 -33.39
C ALA A 518 -44.20 -8.36 -34.66
N VAL A 519 -42.91 -8.11 -34.90
CA VAL A 519 -42.33 -8.01 -36.26
C VAL A 519 -40.87 -8.50 -36.19
N ALA A 520 -40.54 -9.47 -37.05
CA ALA A 520 -39.20 -9.91 -37.43
C ALA A 520 -39.12 -9.87 -38.98
N PRO A 521 -38.06 -10.37 -39.64
CA PRO A 521 -36.70 -9.85 -39.72
C PRO A 521 -36.23 -9.69 -41.18
N SER A 522 -35.09 -9.01 -41.42
CA SER A 522 -34.21 -9.13 -42.61
C SER A 522 -33.19 -7.98 -42.61
N ALA A 523 -32.01 -8.01 -43.24
CA ALA A 523 -31.11 -9.05 -43.69
C ALA A 523 -29.81 -8.32 -44.14
N ARG A 524 -28.70 -9.07 -44.14
CA ARG A 524 -27.51 -8.97 -45.02
C ARG A 524 -26.21 -8.41 -44.44
N VAL A 525 -25.27 -9.35 -44.41
CA VAL A 525 -23.81 -9.25 -44.55
C VAL A 525 -23.46 -8.62 -45.91
N PRO A 526 -22.35 -7.86 -46.00
CA PRO A 526 -21.27 -8.34 -46.85
C PRO A 526 -19.90 -8.24 -46.18
N SER A 527 -19.13 -9.31 -46.36
CA SER A 527 -17.69 -9.38 -46.25
C SER A 527 -17.02 -8.61 -47.40
N SER A 528 -15.98 -7.82 -47.12
CA SER A 528 -14.96 -7.48 -48.11
C SER A 528 -13.56 -7.53 -47.49
N VAL A 529 -12.80 -8.49 -48.00
CA VAL A 529 -11.34 -8.60 -47.96
C VAL A 529 -10.74 -7.49 -48.82
N GLY A 530 -9.62 -6.90 -48.40
CA GLY A 530 -8.79 -6.04 -49.26
C GLY A 530 -7.96 -5.04 -48.47
N GLY A 531 -6.68 -5.33 -48.30
CA GLY A 531 -5.77 -4.54 -47.47
C GLY A 531 -5.30 -3.22 -48.09
N ALA A 532 -4.52 -2.47 -47.31
CA ALA A 532 -3.39 -1.67 -47.79
C ALA A 532 -2.73 -0.99 -46.59
N PHE A 533 -1.41 -1.13 -46.51
CA PHE A 533 -0.52 -0.27 -45.73
C PHE A 533 -0.80 1.20 -46.04
N GLY A 534 -0.95 2.02 -45.00
CA GLY A 534 -1.12 3.46 -45.11
C GLY A 534 -0.43 4.16 -43.95
N ILE A 535 0.88 4.34 -44.07
CA ILE A 535 1.69 5.21 -43.22
C ILE A 535 1.21 6.64 -43.46
N SER A 536 0.52 7.23 -42.48
CA SER A 536 0.13 8.64 -42.53
C SER A 536 1.28 9.52 -42.03
N SER A 537 1.92 10.19 -42.96
CA SER A 537 2.84 11.31 -42.77
C SER A 537 2.12 12.51 -42.16
N ASN A 538 2.62 13.01 -41.02
CA ASN A 538 2.29 14.35 -40.53
C ASN A 538 3.57 15.21 -40.61
N PRO A 539 3.57 16.35 -41.33
CA PRO A 539 4.77 17.15 -41.57
C PRO A 539 4.79 18.36 -40.62
N LEU A 540 5.58 18.32 -39.56
CA LEU A 540 5.92 19.52 -38.80
C LEU A 540 7.19 19.26 -38.01
N TYR A 541 8.35 19.64 -38.57
CA TYR A 541 9.54 20.17 -37.89
C TYR A 541 10.65 20.31 -38.93
N GLY A 542 10.85 21.55 -39.40
CA GLY A 542 12.03 21.94 -40.16
C GLY A 542 12.99 22.67 -39.25
N MET A 543 14.17 22.09 -39.00
CA MET A 543 15.37 22.79 -38.53
C MET A 543 16.60 22.12 -39.18
N PRO A 544 17.62 22.89 -39.57
CA PRO A 544 18.63 22.46 -40.52
C PRO A 544 19.84 21.75 -39.89
N HIS A 545 20.41 20.83 -40.67
CA HIS A 545 21.76 20.26 -40.66
C HIS A 545 22.67 20.57 -39.45
N ALA A 546 22.84 19.57 -38.59
CA ALA A 546 24.03 19.44 -37.76
C ALA A 546 25.22 19.03 -38.63
N GLN A 547 26.22 19.90 -38.67
CA GLN A 547 27.54 19.62 -39.21
C GLN A 547 28.22 18.53 -38.36
N THR A 548 28.87 17.61 -39.07
CA THR A 548 29.81 16.63 -38.53
C THR A 548 30.89 17.31 -37.67
N MET A 549 30.85 17.09 -36.36
CA MET A 549 31.99 17.38 -35.49
C MET A 549 32.97 16.21 -35.52
N GLU A 550 34.15 16.53 -36.02
CA GLU A 550 35.37 15.73 -36.03
C GLU A 550 35.90 15.55 -34.58
N PRO A 551 36.48 14.39 -34.21
CA PRO A 551 36.94 14.16 -32.85
C PRO A 551 38.23 14.95 -32.56
N GLN A 552 38.13 15.98 -31.72
CA GLN A 552 39.30 16.66 -31.16
C GLN A 552 40.08 15.72 -30.23
N GLN A 553 41.36 15.56 -30.53
CA GLN A 553 42.34 14.89 -29.68
C GLN A 553 42.47 15.59 -28.31
N PRO A 554 42.66 14.84 -27.21
CA PRO A 554 42.94 15.46 -25.92
C PRO A 554 44.37 16.01 -25.87
N GLY A 555 44.49 17.33 -25.79
CA GLY A 555 45.74 18.02 -25.48
C GLY A 555 46.19 17.82 -24.03
N PRO A 556 47.50 17.90 -23.73
CA PRO A 556 48.06 17.55 -22.43
C PRO A 556 47.94 18.73 -21.47
N TYR A 557 47.17 18.60 -20.38
CA TYR A 557 47.17 19.57 -19.30
C TYR A 557 48.12 19.14 -18.16
N TYR A 558 49.26 19.84 -18.14
CA TYR A 558 50.08 20.30 -17.01
C TYR A 558 50.28 19.38 -15.79
N ALA A 559 51.46 18.75 -15.77
CA ALA A 559 52.23 18.56 -14.56
C ALA A 559 52.76 19.91 -14.04
N ARG A 560 52.48 20.24 -12.77
CA ARG A 560 53.20 21.31 -12.05
C ARG A 560 53.79 20.76 -10.76
N SER A 561 55.05 20.36 -10.86
CA SER A 561 55.99 20.26 -9.76
C SER A 561 56.40 21.66 -9.29
N GLY A 562 56.36 21.90 -7.98
CA GLY A 562 56.88 23.10 -7.37
C GLY A 562 57.17 22.85 -5.89
N ALA A 563 58.36 22.32 -5.62
CA ALA A 563 58.92 22.22 -4.29
C ALA A 563 59.23 23.62 -3.73
N ALA A 564 58.80 23.88 -2.50
CA ALA A 564 59.34 24.97 -1.68
C ALA A 564 59.44 24.48 -0.23
N THR A 565 60.68 24.43 0.26
CA THR A 565 61.07 24.23 1.66
C THR A 565 60.75 25.47 2.51
N PRO A 566 60.58 25.32 3.84
CA PRO A 566 59.94 26.32 4.70
C PRO A 566 60.95 27.25 5.39
N PRO A 567 60.51 28.43 5.91
CA PRO A 567 61.27 29.14 6.92
C PRO A 567 60.82 28.77 8.34
N ASN A 568 61.83 28.53 9.18
CA ASN A 568 61.75 28.35 10.63
C ASN A 568 61.10 29.54 11.36
N GLY A 569 60.31 29.27 12.40
CA GLY A 569 59.88 30.24 13.41
C GLY A 569 59.09 29.57 14.55
N PRO A 570 59.25 29.98 15.83
CA PRO A 570 59.16 29.07 16.97
C PRO A 570 57.78 28.96 17.63
N ALA A 571 57.71 27.92 18.46
CA ALA A 571 56.59 27.40 19.24
C ALA A 571 55.82 28.42 20.10
N ALA A 572 54.50 28.21 20.15
CA ALA A 572 53.66 28.53 21.30
C ALA A 572 52.60 27.41 21.46
N GLY A 573 52.58 26.79 22.63
CA GLY A 573 51.78 25.62 22.93
C GLY A 573 50.30 25.91 23.15
N ALA A 574 49.47 24.95 22.75
CA ALA A 574 48.13 24.75 23.28
C ALA A 574 47.76 23.26 23.09
N THR A 575 48.00 22.47 24.13
CA THR A 575 47.45 21.11 24.28
C THR A 575 45.94 21.20 24.39
N THR A 576 45.22 20.76 23.36
CA THR A 576 43.80 20.41 23.45
C THR A 576 43.68 18.90 23.33
N ALA A 577 43.11 18.29 24.37
CA ALA A 577 42.92 16.86 24.49
C ALA A 577 41.97 16.34 23.39
N ALA A 578 42.39 15.28 22.71
CA ALA A 578 41.53 14.53 21.79
C ALA A 578 40.48 13.73 22.59
N PRO A 579 39.22 13.67 22.14
CA PRO A 579 38.22 12.84 22.79
C PRO A 579 38.47 11.36 22.48
N GLU A 580 38.54 10.54 23.54
CA GLU A 580 38.62 9.08 23.49
C GLU A 580 37.32 8.49 22.90
N GLY A 581 37.25 8.40 21.57
CA GLY A 581 36.10 7.80 20.85
C GLY A 581 36.27 6.34 20.46
N GLY A 582 37.44 5.73 20.68
CA GLY A 582 37.79 4.40 20.14
C GLY A 582 37.39 3.19 20.99
N THR A 583 36.90 3.38 22.22
CA THR A 583 36.63 2.27 23.15
C THR A 583 35.26 1.62 22.93
N ALA A 584 34.26 2.38 22.47
CA ALA A 584 32.91 1.86 22.27
C ALA A 584 32.82 0.87 21.09
N GLU A 585 33.54 1.14 20.01
CA GLU A 585 33.55 0.29 18.81
C GLU A 585 34.32 -1.02 19.04
N ALA A 586 35.45 -0.95 19.77
CA ALA A 586 36.21 -2.13 20.16
C ALA A 586 35.41 -3.05 21.09
N VAL A 587 34.66 -2.50 22.05
CA VAL A 587 33.79 -3.27 22.96
C VAL A 587 32.63 -3.91 22.19
N MET A 588 32.05 -3.22 21.21
CA MET A 588 30.97 -3.75 20.38
C MET A 588 31.44 -4.91 19.49
N LEU A 589 32.59 -4.77 18.82
CA LEU A 589 33.20 -5.84 18.02
C LEU A 589 33.55 -7.06 18.87
N GLN A 590 34.05 -6.85 20.10
CA GLN A 590 34.38 -7.93 21.02
C GLN A 590 33.13 -8.68 21.50
N SER A 591 32.02 -7.96 21.74
CA SER A 591 30.73 -8.57 22.09
C SER A 591 30.17 -9.42 20.94
N LEU A 592 30.19 -8.92 19.71
CA LEU A 592 29.72 -9.64 18.53
C LEU A 592 30.52 -10.92 18.27
N LEU A 593 31.85 -10.85 18.39
CA LEU A 593 32.72 -12.03 18.23
C LEU A 593 32.48 -13.09 19.31
N GLY A 594 32.19 -12.67 20.55
CA GLY A 594 31.82 -13.59 21.64
C GLY A 594 30.50 -14.31 21.37
N GLU A 595 29.50 -13.60 20.84
CA GLU A 595 28.19 -14.17 20.54
C GLU A 595 28.24 -15.13 19.33
N ILE A 596 29.03 -14.80 18.30
CA ILE A 596 29.31 -15.70 17.17
C ILE A 596 30.00 -16.98 17.65
N ALA A 597 30.97 -16.90 18.57
CA ALA A 597 31.65 -18.06 19.13
C ALA A 597 30.70 -18.96 19.93
N LYS A 598 29.79 -18.35 20.71
CA LYS A 598 28.75 -19.08 21.45
C LYS A 598 27.79 -19.81 20.50
N LEU A 599 27.27 -19.12 19.48
CA LEU A 599 26.39 -19.71 18.47
C LEU A 599 27.07 -20.83 17.68
N ARG A 600 28.37 -20.69 17.38
CA ARG A 600 29.16 -21.73 16.72
C ARG A 600 29.28 -22.99 17.58
N ASN A 601 29.45 -22.86 18.90
CA ASN A 601 29.49 -24.01 19.80
C ASN A 601 28.11 -24.68 19.92
N GLU A 602 27.02 -23.91 20.01
CA GLU A 602 25.65 -24.44 20.03
C GLU A 602 25.26 -25.16 18.73
N LEU A 603 25.85 -24.78 17.60
CA LEU A 603 25.67 -25.43 16.29
C LEU A 603 26.57 -26.65 16.07
N GLY A 604 27.60 -26.86 16.90
CA GLY A 604 28.54 -27.97 16.79
C GLY A 604 28.20 -29.20 17.63
N GLU A 605 27.22 -29.09 18.55
CA GLU A 605 26.77 -30.17 19.43
C GLU A 605 25.46 -30.86 18.97
N ASN A 606 25.00 -30.57 17.74
CA ASN A 606 23.94 -31.32 17.05
C ASN A 606 24.48 -31.86 15.72
#